data_AF-A0A7K3TFL3-F1
#
_entry.id   AF-A0A7K3TFL3-F1
#
_cell.length_a   1.000
_cell.length_b   1.000
_cell.length_c   1.000
_cell.angle_alpha   90.00
_cell.angle_beta   90.00
_cell.angle_gamma   90.00
#
_symmetry.space_group_name_H-M   'P 1'
#
loop_
_entity.id
_entity.type
_entity.pdbx_description
1 polymer ?
#
loop_
_entity_poly.entity_id
_entity_poly.type
_entity_poly.pdbx_seq_one_letter_code
_entity_poly.pdbx_strand_id
1 'polypeptide(L)'
;MADQPFPTISWTGPARTHLVTLTDRGDLLFHLALLSLPVDGTRLGVYAPFWTPIAPWLFLAYALLNWRELPNVYRHFRVWFLFPAALIVLSGLGWATVGFPPVAAVESWTAVVGALATLVAVDIAIRVKRLPWGEAIRTIIVAYWFAFAVGVIQWIGIVLDLGSLRSYFDQLMTRSYVISDSPWGGGRPQFLFAEPSYIGMHLFGVLLPLMWLMRGRDRIYAKRLRDLIVVFAAGSVLMGAGVRIILDSLVALIIVIVERVRWRDPAARRRGSIGLVVSVAVGVACVALNGRLNSIASNGMEGDGSFYARFWQSLGPLSGLVRHPIYLLTGYGAGNIADATHAGSDLAAGLLTSLRLDTAAPSEWYARMTPDTIWTMSAYTSFLAEYGVVGLALAIWLIARHLTDRRAWNKTTICWFALVVYLYIQFEGYAFAAIPLLVWAVSMQYGLNPAHAAGMGAGSAAVSTTASAKR
;
A
#
# COMPACT_ATOMS: atom_id res chain seq x y z
N MET A 1 40.45 -40.37 -9.78
CA MET A 1 39.03 -40.64 -9.43
C MET A 1 38.35 -39.28 -9.42
N ALA A 2 37.42 -39.10 -10.36
CA ALA A 2 36.86 -37.88 -10.93
C ALA A 2 36.71 -36.61 -10.05
N ASP A 3 37.32 -35.51 -10.51
CA ASP A 3 36.77 -34.15 -10.39
C ASP A 3 35.58 -34.04 -11.36
N GLN A 4 34.36 -34.12 -10.85
CA GLN A 4 33.17 -33.73 -11.59
C GLN A 4 32.90 -32.25 -11.28
N PRO A 5 33.00 -31.32 -12.25
CA PRO A 5 32.55 -29.96 -12.03
C PRO A 5 31.03 -29.98 -11.75
N PHE A 6 30.60 -29.21 -10.74
CA PHE A 6 29.19 -28.99 -10.45
C PHE A 6 28.43 -28.66 -11.75
N PRO A 7 27.25 -29.25 -11.99
CA PRO A 7 26.50 -28.98 -13.21
C PRO A 7 26.08 -27.51 -13.21
N THR A 8 26.80 -26.68 -13.98
CA THR A 8 26.32 -25.38 -14.41
C THR A 8 25.17 -25.63 -15.36
N ILE A 9 23.95 -25.65 -14.82
CA ILE A 9 22.73 -25.63 -15.62
C ILE A 9 22.74 -24.28 -16.36
N SER A 10 23.29 -24.29 -17.57
CA SER A 10 23.26 -23.18 -18.50
C SER A 10 21.85 -23.05 -19.03
N TRP A 11 21.17 -21.97 -18.63
CA TRP A 11 19.83 -21.67 -19.10
C TRP A 11 19.94 -20.92 -20.43
N THR A 12 19.58 -21.59 -21.52
CA THR A 12 19.64 -21.03 -22.88
C THR A 12 18.23 -20.77 -23.40
N GLY A 13 17.70 -19.59 -23.09
CA GLY A 13 16.43 -19.08 -23.65
C GLY A 13 15.28 -19.00 -22.65
N PRO A 14 14.20 -18.28 -22.98
CA PRO A 14 13.05 -18.13 -22.09
C PRO A 14 12.31 -19.46 -21.93
N ALA A 15 12.40 -20.09 -20.77
CA ALA A 15 11.53 -21.24 -20.49
C ALA A 15 10.19 -20.76 -19.98
N ARG A 16 9.14 -21.30 -20.59
CA ARG A 16 7.80 -21.28 -20.02
C ARG A 16 7.70 -22.44 -19.04
N THR A 17 7.51 -22.13 -17.78
CA THR A 17 6.80 -23.08 -16.91
C THR A 17 5.34 -23.13 -17.39
N HIS A 18 4.59 -24.19 -17.05
CA HIS A 18 3.16 -24.25 -17.41
C HIS A 18 2.33 -23.04 -16.89
N LEU A 19 2.90 -22.22 -15.99
CA LEU A 19 2.23 -21.11 -15.32
C LEU A 19 2.83 -19.73 -15.63
N VAL A 20 4.11 -19.62 -16.00
CA VAL A 20 4.83 -18.34 -16.13
C VAL A 20 5.97 -18.42 -17.15
N THR A 21 6.16 -17.34 -17.92
CA THR A 21 7.27 -17.08 -18.82
C THR A 21 8.43 -16.45 -18.05
N LEU A 22 9.59 -17.09 -18.05
CA LEU A 22 10.81 -16.60 -17.39
C LEU A 22 11.86 -16.25 -18.45
N THR A 23 12.53 -15.11 -18.30
CA THR A 23 13.71 -14.76 -19.11
C THR A 23 14.97 -15.36 -18.48
N ASP A 24 15.03 -15.33 -17.15
CA ASP A 24 16.07 -15.96 -16.34
C ASP A 24 15.52 -16.39 -14.96
N ARG A 25 16.36 -17.03 -14.14
CA ARG A 25 15.98 -17.52 -12.81
C ARG A 25 15.55 -16.41 -11.85
N GLY A 26 16.06 -15.19 -12.02
CA GLY A 26 15.72 -14.05 -11.20
C GLY A 26 14.24 -13.70 -11.30
N ASP A 27 13.60 -13.94 -12.46
CA ASP A 27 12.17 -13.65 -12.66
C ASP A 27 11.25 -14.46 -11.73
N LEU A 28 11.73 -15.59 -11.18
CA LEU A 28 11.01 -16.30 -10.11
C LEU A 28 10.82 -15.42 -8.87
N LEU A 29 11.82 -14.61 -8.48
CA LEU A 29 11.68 -13.69 -7.35
C LEU A 29 10.61 -12.63 -7.61
N PHE A 30 10.49 -12.14 -8.85
CA PHE A 30 9.44 -11.19 -9.20
C PHE A 30 8.05 -11.82 -9.04
N HIS A 31 7.84 -13.04 -9.55
CA HIS A 31 6.55 -13.71 -9.39
C HIS A 31 6.27 -14.13 -7.95
N LEU A 32 7.28 -14.52 -7.17
CA LEU A 32 7.15 -14.77 -5.73
C LEU A 32 6.77 -13.48 -4.99
N ALA A 33 7.37 -12.34 -5.35
CA ALA A 33 7.00 -11.04 -4.79
C ALA A 33 5.52 -10.75 -5.04
N LEU A 34 5.04 -10.94 -6.28
CA LEU A 34 3.62 -10.79 -6.63
C LEU A 34 2.70 -11.75 -5.85
N LEU A 35 3.11 -13.00 -5.66
CA LEU A 35 2.36 -13.99 -4.87
C LEU A 35 2.28 -13.61 -3.39
N SER A 36 3.33 -12.98 -2.87
CA SER A 36 3.44 -12.57 -1.47
C SER A 36 2.88 -11.18 -1.16
N LEU A 37 2.38 -10.45 -2.16
CA LEU A 37 1.76 -9.13 -1.96
C LEU A 37 0.66 -9.11 -0.87
N PRO A 38 -0.24 -10.11 -0.78
CA PRO A 38 -1.24 -10.14 0.29
C PRO A 38 -0.75 -10.83 1.58
N VAL A 39 0.53 -11.18 1.68
CA VAL A 39 1.11 -11.89 2.84
C VAL A 39 2.02 -10.93 3.59
N ASP A 40 1.44 -10.21 4.54
CA ASP A 40 2.16 -9.15 5.25
C ASP A 40 1.89 -9.05 6.75
N GLY A 41 1.21 -10.04 7.33
CA GLY A 41 1.04 -10.17 8.79
C GLY A 41 1.65 -11.42 9.41
N THR A 42 2.29 -12.26 8.61
CA THR A 42 2.85 -13.54 9.09
C THR A 42 4.20 -13.35 9.77
N ARG A 43 4.58 -14.28 10.65
CA ARG A 43 5.91 -14.33 11.28
C ARG A 43 7.05 -14.61 10.31
N LEU A 44 6.74 -14.96 9.05
CA LEU A 44 7.73 -15.19 7.99
C LEU A 44 8.25 -13.89 7.37
N GLY A 45 7.49 -12.80 7.48
CA GLY A 45 7.89 -11.51 6.95
C GLY A 45 8.94 -10.83 7.82
N VAL A 46 9.71 -9.93 7.22
CA VAL A 46 10.66 -9.12 7.98
C VAL A 46 9.87 -8.06 8.74
N TYR A 47 10.21 -7.87 10.01
CA TYR A 47 9.54 -6.90 10.85
C TYR A 47 9.70 -5.47 10.34
N ALA A 48 8.58 -4.75 10.34
CA ALA A 48 8.48 -3.30 10.29
C ALA A 48 7.41 -2.87 11.31
N PRO A 49 7.40 -1.61 11.76
CA PRO A 49 6.39 -1.13 12.71
C PRO A 49 4.97 -1.43 12.23
N PHE A 50 4.22 -2.23 13.01
CA PHE A 50 2.84 -2.63 12.73
C PHE A 50 2.61 -3.44 11.43
N TRP A 51 3.66 -4.02 10.82
CA TRP A 51 3.60 -4.65 9.50
C TRP A 51 4.75 -5.66 9.28
N THR A 52 4.51 -6.87 8.75
CA THR A 52 5.58 -7.86 8.49
C THR A 52 5.56 -8.36 7.04
N PRO A 53 5.94 -7.51 6.06
CA PRO A 53 5.79 -7.84 4.65
C PRO A 53 6.88 -8.77 4.12
N ILE A 54 6.54 -9.55 3.10
CA ILE A 54 7.48 -10.38 2.33
C ILE A 54 7.82 -9.71 0.98
N ALA A 55 6.82 -9.15 0.29
CA ALA A 55 6.96 -8.69 -1.09
C ALA A 55 8.04 -7.61 -1.33
N PRO A 56 8.18 -6.54 -0.50
CA PRO A 56 9.19 -5.51 -0.71
C PRO A 56 10.62 -6.07 -0.71
N TRP A 57 10.89 -7.08 0.11
CA TRP A 57 12.21 -7.73 0.20
C TRP A 57 12.49 -8.62 -1.01
N LEU A 58 11.47 -9.31 -1.52
CA LEU A 58 11.58 -10.07 -2.77
C LEU A 58 11.78 -9.14 -3.98
N PHE A 59 11.12 -7.97 -4.00
CA PHE A 59 11.39 -6.95 -5.02
C PHE A 59 12.80 -6.37 -4.91
N LEU A 60 13.30 -6.12 -3.69
CA LEU A 60 14.68 -5.70 -3.47
C LEU A 60 15.67 -6.76 -3.97
N ALA A 61 15.48 -8.02 -3.59
CA ALA A 61 16.31 -9.12 -4.08
C ALA A 61 16.26 -9.23 -5.61
N TYR A 62 15.08 -9.08 -6.22
CA TYR A 62 14.94 -9.04 -7.68
C TYR A 62 15.71 -7.89 -8.31
N ALA A 63 15.60 -6.67 -7.75
CA ALA A 63 16.33 -5.50 -8.24
C ALA A 63 17.86 -5.68 -8.13
N LEU A 64 18.34 -6.29 -7.04
CA LEU A 64 19.75 -6.58 -6.82
C LEU A 64 20.29 -7.66 -7.77
N LEU A 65 19.54 -8.74 -8.02
CA LEU A 65 19.94 -9.74 -9.02
C LEU A 65 20.00 -9.17 -10.44
N ASN A 66 19.21 -8.13 -10.70
CA ASN A 66 19.16 -7.42 -11.98
C ASN A 66 19.90 -6.07 -11.93
N TRP A 67 20.92 -5.95 -11.08
CA TRP A 67 21.64 -4.68 -10.86
C TRP A 67 22.21 -4.06 -12.15
N ARG A 68 22.55 -4.87 -13.14
CA ARG A 68 23.04 -4.41 -14.46
C ARG A 68 22.01 -3.58 -15.22
N GLU A 69 20.72 -3.75 -14.92
CA GLU A 69 19.63 -2.98 -15.49
C GLU A 69 19.32 -1.68 -14.72
N LEU A 70 19.92 -1.47 -13.54
CA LEU A 70 19.69 -0.26 -12.75
C LEU A 70 20.00 1.04 -13.52
N PRO A 71 21.06 1.15 -14.35
CA PRO A 71 21.27 2.35 -15.16
C PRO A 71 20.11 2.66 -16.10
N ASN A 72 19.40 1.64 -16.60
CA ASN A 72 18.23 1.81 -17.47
C ASN A 72 17.02 2.35 -16.69
N VAL A 73 16.85 1.93 -15.44
CA VAL A 73 15.77 2.40 -14.56
C VAL A 73 16.10 3.78 -13.97
N TYR A 74 17.35 4.00 -13.57
CA TYR A 74 17.84 5.26 -13.02
C TYR A 74 17.63 6.42 -14.00
N ARG A 75 17.90 6.22 -15.31
CA ARG A 75 17.63 7.24 -16.32
C ARG A 75 16.15 7.63 -16.40
N HIS A 76 15.24 6.71 -16.07
CA HIS A 76 13.79 6.93 -16.13
C HIS A 76 13.22 7.50 -14.82
N PHE A 77 13.82 7.17 -13.67
CA PHE A 77 13.35 7.53 -12.34
C PHE A 77 14.40 8.21 -11.46
N ARG A 78 15.36 8.94 -12.05
CA ARG A 78 16.53 9.53 -11.37
C ARG A 78 16.22 10.17 -10.02
N VAL A 79 15.17 10.99 -9.96
CA VAL A 79 14.84 11.75 -8.76
C VAL A 79 14.37 10.83 -7.61
N TRP A 80 13.71 9.72 -7.94
CA TRP A 80 13.29 8.71 -6.96
C TRP A 80 14.47 7.96 -6.34
N PHE A 81 15.59 7.82 -7.05
CA PHE A 81 16.83 7.27 -6.48
C PHE A 81 17.53 8.24 -5.52
N LEU A 82 17.35 9.55 -5.71
CA LEU A 82 17.94 10.57 -4.83
C LEU A 82 17.11 10.81 -3.58
N PHE A 83 15.81 10.50 -3.62
CA PHE A 83 14.89 10.76 -2.52
C PHE A 83 15.29 10.07 -1.20
N PRO A 84 15.65 8.76 -1.14
CA PRO A 84 16.12 8.15 0.09
C PRO A 84 17.37 8.83 0.66
N ALA A 85 18.30 9.29 -0.20
CA ALA A 85 19.50 10.01 0.23
C ALA A 85 19.15 11.39 0.82
N ALA A 86 18.17 12.09 0.25
CA ALA A 86 17.69 13.36 0.80
C ALA A 86 17.08 13.16 2.20
N LEU A 87 16.38 12.06 2.44
CA LEU A 87 15.82 11.75 3.77
C LEU A 87 16.88 11.43 4.81
N ILE A 88 17.99 10.77 4.43
CA ILE A 88 19.16 10.60 5.31
C ILE A 88 19.73 11.97 5.70
N VAL A 89 19.90 12.87 4.72
CA VAL A 89 20.43 14.22 4.98
C VAL A 89 19.52 15.00 5.93
N LEU A 90 18.20 14.96 5.71
CA LEU A 90 17.23 15.58 6.61
C LEU A 90 17.29 15.01 8.03
N SER A 91 17.55 13.70 8.15
CA SER A 91 17.67 13.03 9.45
C SER A 91 18.94 13.40 10.22
N GLY A 92 19.96 13.92 9.54
CA GLY A 92 21.27 14.20 10.15
C GLY A 92 21.20 15.17 11.32
N LEU A 93 20.33 16.19 11.26
CA LEU A 93 20.15 17.11 12.38
C LEU A 93 19.59 16.37 13.60
N GLY A 94 18.49 15.64 13.41
CA GLY A 94 17.83 14.87 14.46
C GLY A 94 18.75 13.82 15.08
N TRP A 95 19.54 13.11 14.26
CA TRP A 95 20.53 12.16 14.76
C TRP A 95 21.64 12.81 15.60
N ALA A 96 22.05 14.03 15.25
CA ALA A 96 23.08 14.75 15.98
C ALA A 96 22.57 15.40 17.28
N THR A 97 21.30 15.80 17.34
CA THR A 97 20.76 16.60 18.46
C THR A 97 19.76 15.88 19.35
N VAL A 98 19.12 14.81 18.88
CA VAL A 98 18.17 13.98 19.64
C VAL A 98 18.82 12.65 20.00
N GLY A 99 19.30 11.93 18.99
CA GLY A 99 19.91 10.61 19.14
C GLY A 99 19.80 9.78 17.87
N PHE A 100 20.60 8.72 17.78
CA PHE A 100 20.58 7.80 16.65
C PHE A 100 20.22 6.38 17.13
N PRO A 101 18.93 5.98 17.06
CA PRO A 101 18.48 4.62 17.33
C PRO A 101 18.73 3.75 16.08
N PRO A 102 19.80 2.93 16.05
CA PRO A 102 20.27 2.37 14.78
C PRO A 102 19.27 1.39 14.15
N VAL A 103 18.58 0.59 14.97
CA VAL A 103 17.61 -0.41 14.49
C VAL A 103 16.41 0.30 13.86
N ALA A 104 15.72 1.16 14.61
CA ALA A 104 14.60 1.95 14.11
C ALA A 104 14.97 2.82 12.90
N ALA A 105 16.16 3.44 12.89
CA ALA A 105 16.63 4.23 11.75
C ALA A 105 16.83 3.38 10.49
N VAL A 106 17.39 2.17 10.63
CA VAL A 106 17.53 1.21 9.53
C VAL A 106 16.17 0.72 9.07
N GLU A 107 15.21 0.46 9.96
CA GLU A 107 13.85 0.07 9.59
C GLU A 107 13.16 1.15 8.73
N SER A 108 13.19 2.40 9.17
CA SER A 108 12.60 3.51 8.40
C SER A 108 13.28 3.72 7.06
N TRP A 109 14.62 3.65 7.03
CA TRP A 109 15.37 3.78 5.79
C TRP A 109 15.10 2.62 4.82
N THR A 110 15.09 1.38 5.31
CA THR A 110 14.81 0.19 4.50
C THR A 110 13.37 0.19 4.01
N ALA A 111 12.41 0.77 4.74
CA ALA A 111 11.04 0.93 4.26
C ALA A 111 10.98 1.87 3.02
N VAL A 112 11.70 2.99 3.04
CA VAL A 112 11.79 3.90 1.88
C VAL A 112 12.54 3.23 0.71
N VAL A 113 13.63 2.50 0.99
CA VAL A 113 14.36 1.73 -0.03
C VAL A 113 13.49 0.62 -0.61
N GLY A 114 12.64 -0.04 0.19
CA GLY A 114 11.70 -1.06 -0.26
C GLY A 114 10.64 -0.52 -1.23
N ALA A 115 10.19 0.72 -1.03
CA ALA A 115 9.31 1.40 -1.98
C ALA A 115 10.03 1.63 -3.33
N LEU A 116 11.27 2.14 -3.29
CA LEU A 116 12.10 2.32 -4.48
C LEU A 116 12.39 0.98 -5.17
N ALA A 117 12.69 -0.06 -4.40
CA ALA A 117 12.94 -1.40 -4.91
C ALA A 117 11.72 -1.97 -5.64
N THR A 118 10.51 -1.74 -5.11
CA THR A 118 9.26 -2.12 -5.79
C THR A 118 9.11 -1.40 -7.13
N LEU A 119 9.36 -0.09 -7.17
CA LEU A 119 9.34 0.70 -8.42
C LEU A 119 10.34 0.16 -9.45
N VAL A 120 11.57 -0.10 -9.00
CA VAL A 120 12.66 -0.62 -9.83
C VAL A 120 12.32 -2.02 -10.36
N ALA A 121 11.87 -2.92 -9.49
CA ALA A 121 11.54 -4.29 -9.85
C ALA A 121 10.44 -4.35 -10.91
N VAL A 122 9.38 -3.57 -10.74
CA VAL A 122 8.27 -3.50 -11.70
C VAL A 122 8.75 -2.90 -13.04
N ASP A 123 9.60 -1.88 -13.03
CA ASP A 123 10.14 -1.30 -14.27
C ASP A 123 11.07 -2.26 -15.01
N ILE A 124 11.95 -2.96 -14.30
CA ILE A 124 12.81 -4.00 -14.90
C ILE A 124 11.95 -5.09 -15.51
N ALA A 125 11.03 -5.67 -14.73
CA ALA A 125 10.20 -6.79 -15.18
C ALA A 125 9.36 -6.42 -16.42
N ILE A 126 8.66 -5.30 -16.39
CA ILE A 126 7.65 -4.98 -17.41
C ILE A 126 8.21 -4.19 -18.60
N ARG A 127 9.12 -3.22 -18.38
CA ARG A 127 9.65 -2.38 -19.47
C ARG A 127 10.93 -2.95 -20.07
N VAL A 128 11.87 -3.36 -19.23
CA VAL A 128 13.20 -3.80 -19.66
C VAL A 128 13.15 -5.23 -20.18
N LYS A 129 12.73 -6.18 -19.32
CA LYS A 129 12.60 -7.61 -19.67
C LYS A 129 11.33 -7.95 -20.45
N ARG A 130 10.34 -7.05 -20.46
CA ARG A 130 9.07 -7.23 -21.18
C ARG A 130 8.31 -8.49 -20.77
N LEU A 131 8.35 -8.84 -19.48
CA LEU A 131 7.58 -9.96 -18.96
C LEU A 131 6.08 -9.76 -19.24
N PRO A 132 5.34 -10.84 -19.54
CA PRO A 132 3.93 -10.71 -19.89
C PRO A 132 3.10 -10.17 -18.70
N TRP A 133 2.58 -8.96 -18.85
CA TRP A 133 1.73 -8.33 -17.84
C TRP A 133 0.50 -9.18 -17.48
N GLY A 134 -0.07 -9.91 -18.44
CA GLY A 134 -1.21 -10.80 -18.19
C GLY A 134 -0.87 -11.91 -17.18
N GLU A 135 0.37 -12.42 -17.20
CA GLU A 135 0.83 -13.39 -16.21
C GLU A 135 0.99 -12.74 -14.84
N ALA A 136 1.61 -11.55 -14.76
CA ALA A 136 1.73 -10.80 -13.51
C ALA A 136 0.35 -10.54 -12.87
N ILE A 137 -0.63 -10.07 -13.65
CA ILE A 137 -1.99 -9.81 -13.18
C ILE A 137 -2.69 -11.10 -12.76
N ARG A 138 -2.53 -12.19 -13.51
CA ARG A 138 -3.05 -13.51 -13.13
C ARG A 138 -2.46 -13.97 -11.80
N THR A 139 -1.15 -13.83 -11.60
CA THR A 139 -0.45 -14.16 -10.34
C THR A 139 -1.05 -13.37 -9.18
N ILE A 140 -1.25 -12.06 -9.34
CA ILE A 140 -1.87 -11.21 -8.29
C ILE A 140 -3.31 -11.65 -8.00
N ILE A 141 -4.12 -11.91 -9.03
CA ILE A 141 -5.51 -12.37 -8.84
C ILE A 141 -5.54 -13.68 -8.04
N VAL A 142 -4.69 -14.65 -8.38
CA VAL A 142 -4.59 -15.93 -7.67
C VAL A 142 -4.17 -15.71 -6.21
N ALA A 143 -3.14 -14.90 -5.97
CA ALA A 143 -2.65 -14.61 -4.63
C ALA A 143 -3.73 -14.02 -3.72
N TYR A 144 -4.52 -13.08 -4.24
CA TYR A 144 -5.57 -12.43 -3.47
C TYR A 144 -6.82 -13.31 -3.28
N TRP A 145 -7.16 -14.18 -4.24
CA TRP A 145 -8.18 -15.21 -4.00
C TRP A 145 -7.75 -16.19 -2.92
N PHE A 146 -6.47 -16.56 -2.90
CA PHE A 146 -5.91 -17.40 -1.85
C PHE A 146 -5.99 -16.72 -0.47
N ALA A 147 -5.58 -15.45 -0.38
CA ALA A 147 -5.72 -14.64 0.83
C ALA A 147 -7.19 -14.55 1.30
N PHE A 148 -8.12 -14.35 0.37
CA PHE A 148 -9.55 -14.37 0.66
C PHE A 148 -10.00 -15.71 1.26
N ALA A 149 -9.62 -16.83 0.62
CA ALA A 149 -9.96 -18.17 1.09
C ALA A 149 -9.38 -18.45 2.49
N VAL A 150 -8.15 -18.00 2.77
CA VAL A 150 -7.57 -18.09 4.12
C VAL A 150 -8.41 -17.35 5.15
N GLY A 151 -8.89 -16.13 4.85
CA GLY A 151 -9.75 -15.42 5.78
C GLY A 151 -11.12 -16.07 5.97
N VAL A 152 -11.68 -16.73 4.95
CA VAL A 152 -12.88 -17.58 5.12
C VAL A 152 -12.60 -18.73 6.09
N ILE A 153 -11.45 -19.40 5.96
CA ILE A 153 -11.05 -20.48 6.88
C ILE A 153 -10.86 -19.94 8.31
N GLN A 154 -10.23 -18.78 8.47
CA GLN A 154 -10.10 -18.10 9.77
C GLN A 154 -11.48 -17.81 10.36
N TRP A 155 -12.41 -17.27 9.57
CA TRP A 155 -13.77 -16.98 10.00
C TRP A 155 -14.55 -18.24 10.40
N ILE A 156 -14.43 -19.33 9.64
CA ILE A 156 -15.00 -20.63 10.02
C ILE A 156 -14.43 -21.10 11.36
N GLY A 157 -13.11 -20.99 11.55
CA GLY A 157 -12.46 -21.33 12.82
C GLY A 157 -12.93 -20.46 13.99
N ILE A 158 -13.29 -19.20 13.74
CA ILE A 158 -13.88 -18.30 14.73
C ILE A 158 -15.33 -18.70 15.02
N VAL A 159 -16.19 -18.81 14.02
CA VAL A 159 -17.63 -19.07 14.25
C VAL A 159 -17.89 -20.46 14.82
N LEU A 160 -17.12 -21.46 14.41
CA LEU A 160 -17.28 -22.85 14.87
C LEU A 160 -16.40 -23.20 16.08
N ASP A 161 -15.70 -22.23 16.67
CA ASP A 161 -14.83 -22.45 17.84
C ASP A 161 -13.76 -23.54 17.66
N LEU A 162 -13.20 -23.64 16.46
CA LEU A 162 -12.22 -24.68 16.12
C LEU A 162 -10.83 -24.33 16.66
N GLY A 163 -10.54 -24.77 17.88
CA GLY A 163 -9.28 -24.50 18.59
C GLY A 163 -8.01 -24.77 17.78
N SER A 164 -7.96 -25.87 17.02
CA SER A 164 -6.80 -26.21 16.18
C SER A 164 -6.54 -25.17 15.07
N LEU A 165 -7.58 -24.67 14.41
CA LEU A 165 -7.44 -23.63 13.38
C LEU A 165 -7.02 -22.30 14.00
N ARG A 166 -7.64 -21.93 15.12
CA ARG A 166 -7.30 -20.68 15.82
C ARG A 166 -5.85 -20.68 16.31
N SER A 167 -5.41 -21.79 16.92
CA SER A 167 -4.04 -21.98 17.38
C SER A 167 -3.03 -21.95 16.23
N TYR A 168 -3.34 -22.60 15.11
CA TYR A 168 -2.49 -22.52 13.91
C TYR A 168 -2.30 -21.08 13.42
N PHE A 169 -3.39 -20.31 13.28
CA PHE A 169 -3.29 -18.92 12.81
C PHE A 169 -2.67 -17.99 13.83
N ASP A 170 -2.82 -18.26 15.12
CA ASP A 170 -2.14 -17.52 16.17
C ASP A 170 -0.62 -17.68 16.10
N GLN A 171 -0.15 -18.89 15.81
CA GLN A 171 1.27 -19.17 15.59
C GLN A 171 1.79 -18.65 14.26
N LEU A 172 0.96 -18.64 13.22
CA LEU A 172 1.35 -18.16 11.90
C LEU A 172 1.52 -16.63 11.87
N MET A 173 0.65 -15.92 12.58
CA MET A 173 0.53 -14.47 12.48
C MET A 173 1.38 -13.79 13.57
N THR A 174 2.06 -12.71 13.21
CA THR A 174 2.81 -11.90 14.18
C THR A 174 1.86 -11.26 15.18
N ARG A 175 0.68 -10.86 14.69
CA ARG A 175 -0.42 -10.32 15.49
C ARG A 175 -1.68 -11.06 15.15
N SER A 176 -2.18 -11.82 16.10
CA SER A 176 -3.34 -12.66 15.90
C SER A 176 -4.60 -11.89 16.25
N TYR A 177 -5.53 -11.81 15.29
CA TYR A 177 -6.89 -11.31 15.51
C TYR A 177 -7.91 -12.44 15.58
N VAL A 178 -7.45 -13.70 15.42
CA VAL A 178 -8.32 -14.88 15.34
C VAL A 178 -8.79 -15.35 16.71
N ILE A 179 -7.95 -15.21 17.75
CA ILE A 179 -8.33 -15.54 19.13
C ILE A 179 -9.07 -14.37 19.77
N SER A 180 -10.11 -14.65 20.57
CA SER A 180 -11.00 -13.66 21.19
C SER A 180 -10.35 -12.79 22.26
N ASP A 181 -9.37 -13.31 23.01
CA ASP A 181 -8.64 -12.64 24.09
C ASP A 181 -7.40 -11.88 23.61
N SER A 182 -7.24 -11.73 22.29
CA SER A 182 -6.13 -10.99 21.71
C SER A 182 -6.09 -9.55 22.22
N PRO A 183 -4.92 -9.04 22.67
CA PRO A 183 -4.75 -7.66 23.11
C PRO A 183 -4.97 -6.64 21.98
N TRP A 184 -5.06 -7.10 20.73
CA TRP A 184 -5.25 -6.28 19.54
C TRP A 184 -6.71 -6.15 19.11
N GLY A 185 -7.65 -6.84 19.78
CA GLY A 185 -9.07 -6.87 19.44
C GLY A 185 -9.43 -8.11 18.62
N GLY A 186 -9.67 -9.22 19.32
CA GLY A 186 -9.85 -10.56 18.78
C GLY A 186 -11.18 -10.89 18.07
N GLY A 187 -11.28 -12.14 17.62
CA GLY A 187 -12.48 -12.74 17.05
C GLY A 187 -12.79 -12.33 15.60
N ARG A 188 -11.78 -11.95 14.81
CA ARG A 188 -11.95 -11.45 13.44
C ARG A 188 -10.96 -12.07 12.46
N PRO A 189 -11.38 -12.37 11.21
CA PRO A 189 -10.45 -12.81 10.19
C PRO A 189 -9.55 -11.67 9.69
N GLN A 190 -8.32 -12.00 9.33
CA GLN A 190 -7.30 -11.07 8.86
C GLN A 190 -6.75 -11.38 7.45
N PHE A 191 -7.12 -12.51 6.83
CA PHE A 191 -6.85 -12.80 5.41
C PHE A 191 -5.37 -12.84 5.01
N LEU A 192 -4.46 -13.09 5.97
CA LEU A 192 -2.98 -12.98 5.87
C LEU A 192 -2.40 -11.57 6.01
N PHE A 193 -3.25 -10.56 6.16
CA PHE A 193 -2.81 -9.18 6.37
C PHE A 193 -2.34 -8.95 7.81
N ALA A 194 -1.46 -7.97 8.03
CA ALA A 194 -0.96 -7.58 9.36
C ALA A 194 -2.07 -7.21 10.36
N GLU A 195 -3.13 -6.60 9.86
CA GLU A 195 -4.33 -6.36 10.66
C GLU A 195 -5.58 -6.29 9.77
N PRO A 196 -6.78 -6.57 10.31
CA PRO A 196 -8.02 -6.47 9.54
C PRO A 196 -8.30 -5.08 8.97
N SER A 197 -7.70 -4.02 9.53
CA SER A 197 -7.88 -2.66 9.02
C SER A 197 -7.11 -2.40 7.72
N TYR A 198 -6.14 -3.25 7.35
CA TYR A 198 -5.34 -3.11 6.12
C TYR A 198 -6.00 -3.72 4.87
N ILE A 199 -7.14 -4.41 5.02
CA ILE A 199 -7.89 -4.97 3.87
C ILE A 199 -8.13 -3.88 2.81
N GLY A 200 -8.54 -2.67 3.23
CA GLY A 200 -8.77 -1.55 2.32
C GLY A 200 -7.52 -1.12 1.56
N MET A 201 -6.35 -1.12 2.20
CA MET A 201 -5.07 -0.82 1.57
C MET A 201 -4.74 -1.80 0.44
N HIS A 202 -5.02 -3.09 0.65
CA HIS A 202 -4.81 -4.12 -0.36
C HIS A 202 -5.81 -4.03 -1.52
N LEU A 203 -7.11 -3.90 -1.23
CA LEU A 203 -8.14 -3.86 -2.27
C LEU A 203 -8.08 -2.56 -3.08
N PHE A 204 -7.87 -1.42 -2.42
CA PHE A 204 -7.99 -0.11 -3.03
C PHE A 204 -6.63 0.53 -3.35
N GLY A 205 -5.56 0.15 -2.65
CA GLY A 205 -4.19 0.60 -2.96
C GLY A 205 -3.48 -0.22 -4.03
N VAL A 206 -3.88 -1.50 -4.24
CA VAL A 206 -3.29 -2.39 -5.25
C VAL A 206 -4.30 -2.81 -6.30
N LEU A 207 -5.36 -3.54 -5.92
CA LEU A 207 -6.23 -4.18 -6.92
C LEU A 207 -7.05 -3.17 -7.74
N LEU A 208 -7.62 -2.14 -7.12
CA LEU A 208 -8.42 -1.13 -7.82
C LEU A 208 -7.58 -0.33 -8.84
N PRO A 209 -6.36 0.12 -8.51
CA PRO A 209 -5.45 0.68 -9.50
C PRO A 209 -5.12 -0.26 -10.65
N LEU A 210 -4.82 -1.52 -10.36
CA LEU A 210 -4.60 -2.52 -11.41
C LEU A 210 -5.85 -2.67 -12.29
N MET A 211 -7.06 -2.69 -11.71
CA MET A 211 -8.31 -2.72 -12.45
C MET A 211 -8.45 -1.53 -13.39
N TRP A 212 -8.11 -0.31 -12.94
CA TRP A 212 -8.09 0.89 -13.79
C TRP A 212 -7.08 0.78 -14.93
N LEU A 213 -5.88 0.23 -14.68
CA LEU A 213 -4.87 0.00 -15.70
C LEU A 213 -5.31 -1.05 -16.72
N MET A 214 -5.99 -2.11 -16.28
CA MET A 214 -6.48 -3.18 -17.16
C MET A 214 -7.68 -2.72 -18.00
N ARG A 215 -8.47 -1.75 -17.52
CA ARG A 215 -9.68 -1.27 -18.21
C ARG A 215 -9.43 -0.84 -19.65
N GLY A 216 -8.27 -0.23 -19.94
CA GLY A 216 -7.88 0.18 -21.28
C GLY A 216 -7.13 -0.88 -22.10
N ARG A 217 -6.72 -1.99 -21.47
CA ARG A 217 -5.83 -3.00 -22.05
C ARG A 217 -6.49 -4.37 -22.26
N ASP A 218 -7.18 -4.89 -21.24
CA ASP A 218 -7.89 -6.16 -21.29
C ASP A 218 -9.12 -6.13 -20.37
N ARG A 219 -10.30 -6.19 -21.00
CA ARG A 219 -11.60 -6.15 -20.33
C ARG A 219 -11.85 -7.37 -19.44
N ILE A 220 -11.28 -8.52 -19.77
CA ILE A 220 -11.43 -9.76 -19.00
C ILE A 220 -10.69 -9.63 -17.67
N TYR A 221 -9.43 -9.20 -17.68
CA TYR A 221 -8.68 -8.99 -16.45
C TYR A 221 -9.26 -7.84 -15.61
N ALA A 222 -9.71 -6.76 -16.25
CA ALA A 222 -10.40 -5.68 -15.54
C ALA A 222 -11.67 -6.19 -14.84
N LYS A 223 -12.45 -7.05 -15.50
CA LYS A 223 -13.64 -7.69 -14.90
C LYS A 223 -13.24 -8.60 -13.74
N ARG A 224 -12.24 -9.46 -13.90
CA ARG A 224 -11.78 -10.38 -12.85
C ARG A 224 -11.27 -9.64 -11.61
N LEU A 225 -10.50 -8.57 -11.79
CA LEU A 225 -10.05 -7.71 -10.68
C LEU A 225 -11.23 -7.04 -9.98
N ARG A 226 -12.20 -6.50 -10.73
CA ARG A 226 -13.42 -5.93 -10.17
C ARG A 226 -14.19 -6.96 -9.34
N ASP A 227 -14.43 -8.14 -9.89
CA ASP A 227 -15.21 -9.18 -9.25
C ASP A 227 -14.50 -9.65 -7.96
N LEU A 228 -13.18 -9.81 -8.00
CA LEU A 228 -12.35 -10.05 -6.81
C LEU A 228 -12.49 -8.94 -5.76
N ILE A 229 -12.35 -7.66 -6.13
CA ILE A 229 -12.49 -6.53 -5.18
C ILE A 229 -13.88 -6.55 -4.52
N VAL A 230 -14.94 -6.74 -5.29
CA VAL A 230 -16.32 -6.74 -4.79
C VAL A 230 -16.55 -7.92 -3.84
N VAL A 231 -16.15 -9.13 -4.25
CA VAL A 231 -16.32 -10.34 -3.41
C VAL A 231 -15.49 -10.23 -2.14
N PHE A 232 -14.23 -9.77 -2.23
CA PHE A 232 -13.35 -9.62 -1.08
C PHE A 232 -13.91 -8.58 -0.11
N ALA A 233 -14.31 -7.41 -0.58
CA ALA A 233 -14.89 -6.35 0.25
C ALA A 233 -16.19 -6.80 0.91
N ALA A 234 -17.15 -7.33 0.14
CA ALA A 234 -18.43 -7.81 0.67
C ALA A 234 -18.24 -8.97 1.65
N GLY A 235 -17.39 -9.95 1.30
CA GLY A 235 -17.07 -11.07 2.17
C GLY A 235 -16.43 -10.62 3.48
N SER A 236 -15.50 -9.66 3.43
CA SER A 236 -14.85 -9.12 4.64
C SER A 236 -15.84 -8.42 5.57
N VAL A 237 -16.82 -7.69 5.00
CA VAL A 237 -17.90 -7.05 5.76
C VAL A 237 -18.81 -8.11 6.39
N LEU A 238 -19.24 -9.10 5.62
CA LEU A 238 -20.12 -10.19 6.10
C LEU A 238 -19.46 -11.03 7.20
N MET A 239 -18.14 -11.26 7.10
CA MET A 239 -17.37 -11.98 8.10
C MET A 239 -17.00 -11.14 9.33
N GLY A 240 -17.41 -9.86 9.39
CA GLY A 240 -17.14 -9.00 10.53
C GLY A 240 -15.66 -8.65 10.72
N ALA A 241 -14.86 -8.61 9.64
CA ALA A 241 -13.41 -8.36 9.71
C ALA A 241 -13.09 -7.02 10.40
N GLY A 242 -13.92 -6.00 10.20
CA GLY A 242 -13.82 -4.74 10.93
C GLY A 242 -14.68 -3.65 10.31
N VAL A 243 -14.88 -2.55 11.06
CA VAL A 243 -15.62 -1.39 10.53
C VAL A 243 -14.81 -0.64 9.48
N ARG A 244 -13.48 -0.78 9.50
CA ARG A 244 -12.60 -0.06 8.60
C ARG A 244 -12.85 -0.42 7.13
N ILE A 245 -13.05 -1.69 6.81
CA ILE A 245 -13.34 -2.11 5.43
C ILE A 245 -14.66 -1.51 4.91
N ILE A 246 -15.64 -1.22 5.77
CA ILE A 246 -16.88 -0.51 5.40
C ILE A 246 -16.53 0.92 4.96
N LEU A 247 -15.76 1.64 5.78
CA LEU A 247 -15.34 3.02 5.49
C LEU A 247 -14.47 3.10 4.24
N ASP A 248 -13.48 2.22 4.11
CA ASP A 248 -12.61 2.16 2.93
C ASP A 248 -13.41 1.85 1.67
N SER A 249 -14.37 0.91 1.73
CA SER A 249 -15.23 0.58 0.61
C SER A 249 -16.14 1.74 0.21
N LEU A 250 -16.65 2.50 1.17
CA LEU A 250 -17.45 3.70 0.93
C LEU A 250 -16.62 4.79 0.23
N VAL A 251 -15.43 5.09 0.75
CA VAL A 251 -14.53 6.09 0.16
C VAL A 251 -14.09 5.67 -1.23
N ALA A 252 -13.71 4.40 -1.41
CA ALA A 252 -13.36 3.86 -2.71
C ALA A 252 -14.54 3.92 -3.70
N LEU A 253 -15.77 3.61 -3.25
CA LEU A 253 -16.97 3.71 -4.08
C LEU A 253 -17.24 5.15 -4.51
N ILE A 254 -17.15 6.12 -3.59
CA ILE A 254 -17.26 7.55 -3.89
C ILE A 254 -16.22 7.94 -4.94
N ILE A 255 -14.96 7.57 -4.74
CA ILE A 255 -13.87 7.87 -5.69
C ILE A 255 -14.12 7.21 -7.04
N VAL A 256 -14.61 5.97 -7.10
CA VAL A 256 -14.95 5.27 -8.35
C VAL A 256 -16.12 5.94 -9.06
N ILE A 257 -17.16 6.37 -8.34
CA ILE A 257 -18.27 7.14 -8.92
C ILE A 257 -17.74 8.45 -9.49
N VAL A 258 -16.95 9.18 -8.68
CA VAL A 258 -16.31 10.42 -9.10
C VAL A 258 -15.49 10.17 -10.35
N GLU A 259 -14.69 9.11 -10.43
CA GLU A 259 -13.83 8.74 -11.57
C GLU A 259 -14.62 8.36 -12.82
N ARG A 260 -15.70 7.60 -12.70
CA ARG A 260 -16.48 7.07 -13.83
C ARG A 260 -17.44 8.10 -14.47
N VAL A 261 -17.97 9.03 -13.68
CA VAL A 261 -19.03 9.94 -14.13
C VAL A 261 -18.51 10.98 -15.13
N ARG A 262 -19.09 11.07 -16.31
CA ARG A 262 -18.77 12.17 -17.25
C ARG A 262 -19.45 13.46 -16.79
N TRP A 263 -18.79 14.22 -15.91
CA TRP A 263 -19.34 15.43 -15.26
C TRP A 263 -19.77 16.55 -16.22
N ARG A 264 -19.27 16.54 -17.45
CA ARG A 264 -19.66 17.49 -18.52
C ARG A 264 -21.02 17.15 -19.14
N ASP A 265 -21.47 15.90 -19.08
CA ASP A 265 -22.79 15.48 -19.57
C ASP A 265 -23.83 15.65 -18.45
N PRO A 266 -24.88 16.47 -18.63
CA PRO A 266 -25.93 16.67 -17.62
C PRO A 266 -26.59 15.39 -17.13
N ALA A 267 -26.83 14.42 -18.04
CA ALA A 267 -27.50 13.18 -17.69
C ALA A 267 -26.59 12.27 -16.86
N ALA A 268 -25.31 12.13 -17.26
CA ALA A 268 -24.31 11.42 -16.47
C ALA A 268 -24.05 12.10 -15.13
N ARG A 269 -23.98 13.43 -15.08
CA ARG A 269 -23.83 14.21 -13.85
C ARG A 269 -24.97 13.93 -12.88
N ARG A 270 -26.24 13.98 -13.34
CA ARG A 270 -27.40 13.66 -12.50
C ARG A 270 -27.31 12.24 -11.92
N ARG A 271 -27.01 11.23 -12.75
CA ARG A 271 -26.84 9.84 -12.28
C ARG A 271 -25.68 9.72 -11.28
N GLY A 272 -24.59 10.42 -11.53
CA GLY A 272 -23.43 10.48 -10.63
C GLY A 272 -23.76 11.10 -9.28
N SER A 273 -24.44 12.25 -9.27
CA SER A 273 -24.88 12.93 -8.04
C SER A 273 -25.82 12.04 -7.23
N ILE A 274 -26.80 11.39 -7.88
CA ILE A 274 -27.68 10.42 -7.21
C ILE A 274 -26.85 9.28 -6.62
N GLY A 275 -25.91 8.71 -7.40
CA GLY A 275 -25.04 7.65 -6.93
C GLY A 275 -24.20 8.04 -5.71
N LEU A 276 -23.70 9.28 -5.65
CA LEU A 276 -22.98 9.81 -4.49
C LEU A 276 -23.87 9.92 -3.26
N VAL A 277 -25.07 10.51 -3.41
CA VAL A 277 -26.05 10.63 -2.31
C VAL A 277 -26.44 9.26 -1.78
N VAL A 278 -26.75 8.31 -2.67
CA VAL A 278 -27.08 6.93 -2.30
C VAL A 278 -25.91 6.26 -1.60
N SER A 279 -24.68 6.42 -2.09
CA SER A 279 -23.49 5.82 -1.45
C SER A 279 -23.29 6.35 -0.04
N VAL A 280 -23.39 7.68 0.16
CA VAL A 280 -23.28 8.29 1.49
C VAL A 280 -24.41 7.81 2.41
N ALA A 281 -25.66 7.79 1.92
CA ALA A 281 -26.81 7.33 2.71
C ALA A 281 -26.66 5.86 3.14
N VAL A 282 -26.24 4.97 2.22
CA VAL A 282 -25.96 3.56 2.53
C VAL A 282 -24.79 3.45 3.50
N GLY A 283 -23.72 4.23 3.31
CA GLY A 283 -22.58 4.26 4.21
C GLY A 283 -22.98 4.64 5.64
N VAL A 284 -23.75 5.73 5.79
CA VAL A 284 -24.29 6.17 7.08
C VAL A 284 -25.18 5.09 7.69
N ALA A 285 -26.06 4.46 6.91
CA ALA A 285 -26.92 3.38 7.38
C ALA A 285 -26.12 2.15 7.84
N CYS A 286 -25.10 1.71 7.09
CA CYS A 286 -24.24 0.58 7.45
C CYS A 286 -23.43 0.85 8.72
N VAL A 287 -22.97 2.09 8.93
CA VAL A 287 -22.31 2.50 10.18
C VAL A 287 -23.35 2.55 11.31
N ALA A 288 -24.57 3.04 11.06
CA ALA A 288 -25.63 3.20 12.06
C ALA A 288 -26.22 1.90 12.57
N LEU A 289 -26.31 0.89 11.70
CA LEU A 289 -26.73 -0.45 12.07
C LEU A 289 -25.63 -1.24 12.80
N ASN A 290 -24.43 -0.68 12.92
CA ASN A 290 -23.33 -1.28 13.67
C ASN A 290 -23.34 -0.76 15.12
N GLY A 291 -23.23 -1.65 16.11
CA GLY A 291 -23.35 -1.31 17.55
C GLY A 291 -22.38 -0.22 18.05
N ARG A 292 -21.39 0.14 17.23
CA ARG A 292 -20.44 1.24 17.44
C ARG A 292 -21.10 2.62 17.47
N LEU A 293 -22.16 2.87 16.71
CA LEU A 293 -22.84 4.18 16.75
C LEU A 293 -23.63 4.39 18.05
N ASN A 294 -24.12 3.31 18.67
CA ASN A 294 -24.71 3.40 20.00
C ASN A 294 -23.65 3.79 21.04
N SER A 295 -22.44 3.21 20.93
CA SER A 295 -21.28 3.55 21.76
C SER A 295 -20.76 4.97 21.51
N ILE A 296 -20.72 5.44 20.25
CA ILE A 296 -20.33 6.82 19.91
C ILE A 296 -21.40 7.83 20.34
N ALA A 297 -22.68 7.48 20.22
CA ALA A 297 -23.77 8.33 20.69
C ALA A 297 -23.76 8.49 22.22
N SER A 298 -23.35 7.46 22.96
CA SER A 298 -23.24 7.51 24.42
C SER A 298 -21.91 8.10 24.91
N ASN A 299 -20.79 7.84 24.21
CA ASN A 299 -19.44 8.11 24.71
C ASN A 299 -18.60 9.00 23.77
N GLY A 300 -19.20 9.61 22.74
CA GLY A 300 -18.49 10.45 21.78
C GLY A 300 -17.35 9.71 21.06
N MET A 301 -16.19 10.36 20.95
CA MET A 301 -15.02 9.80 20.27
C MET A 301 -14.46 8.55 20.98
N GLU A 302 -14.63 8.44 22.29
CA GLU A 302 -14.20 7.28 23.09
C GLU A 302 -15.04 6.03 22.82
N GLY A 303 -16.28 6.24 22.37
CA GLY A 303 -17.16 5.16 21.93
C GLY A 303 -16.61 4.35 20.77
N ASP A 304 -15.60 4.90 20.07
CA ASP A 304 -14.79 4.22 19.10
C ASP A 304 -13.32 4.12 19.57
N GLY A 305 -13.01 3.08 20.36
CA GLY A 305 -11.66 2.85 20.87
C GLY A 305 -10.56 2.76 19.80
N SER A 306 -10.87 2.31 18.57
CA SER A 306 -9.87 2.24 17.50
C SER A 306 -9.64 3.60 16.83
N PHE A 307 -10.68 4.42 16.66
CA PHE A 307 -10.51 5.78 16.18
C PHE A 307 -9.83 6.65 17.25
N TYR A 308 -10.23 6.50 18.52
CA TYR A 308 -9.60 7.18 19.63
C TYR A 308 -8.11 6.83 19.74
N ALA A 309 -7.77 5.53 19.68
CA ALA A 309 -6.38 5.06 19.65
C ALA A 309 -5.53 5.78 18.60
N ARG A 310 -6.01 5.82 17.35
CA ARG A 310 -5.30 6.47 16.24
C ARG A 310 -5.14 7.97 16.44
N PHE A 311 -6.16 8.61 16.99
CA PHE A 311 -6.13 10.04 17.27
C PHE A 311 -5.00 10.36 18.25
N TRP A 312 -4.96 9.71 19.41
CA TRP A 312 -3.94 10.02 20.40
C TRP A 312 -2.55 9.46 20.03
N GLN A 313 -2.44 8.35 19.28
CA GLN A 313 -1.17 7.85 18.74
C GLN A 313 -0.53 8.83 17.76
N SER A 314 -1.34 9.57 17.00
CA SER A 314 -0.83 10.65 16.14
C SER A 314 -0.55 11.93 16.92
N LEU A 315 -1.33 12.23 17.95
CA LEU A 315 -1.23 13.47 18.70
C LEU A 315 0.10 13.62 19.43
N GLY A 316 0.67 12.53 19.97
CA GLY A 316 1.97 12.54 20.66
C GLY A 316 3.11 13.08 19.78
N PRO A 317 3.49 12.38 18.69
CA PRO A 317 4.53 12.83 17.78
C PRO A 317 4.29 14.23 17.20
N LEU A 318 3.04 14.55 16.80
CA LEU A 318 2.70 15.86 16.25
C LEU A 318 2.87 16.98 17.28
N SER A 319 2.53 16.72 18.54
CA SER A 319 2.74 17.66 19.65
C SER A 319 4.23 17.88 19.90
N GLY A 320 5.07 16.85 19.73
CA GLY A 320 6.52 16.98 19.78
C GLY A 320 7.06 17.93 18.72
N LEU A 321 6.64 17.76 17.46
CA LEU A 321 7.00 18.67 16.36
C LEU A 321 6.58 20.12 16.65
N VAL A 322 5.39 20.34 17.21
CA VAL A 322 4.91 21.69 17.58
C VAL A 322 5.76 22.31 18.68
N ARG A 323 6.18 21.54 19.69
CA ARG A 323 7.05 22.02 20.77
C ARG A 323 8.47 22.35 20.30
N HIS A 324 8.93 21.75 19.20
CA HIS A 324 10.28 21.94 18.67
C HIS A 324 10.25 22.38 17.20
N PRO A 325 10.11 23.70 16.92
CA PRO A 325 9.92 24.22 15.57
C PRO A 325 11.01 23.83 14.56
N ILE A 326 12.25 23.62 15.01
CA ILE A 326 13.32 23.15 14.13
C ILE A 326 13.04 21.74 13.60
N TYR A 327 12.53 20.85 14.45
CA TYR A 327 12.15 19.49 14.08
C TYR A 327 10.81 19.46 13.33
N LEU A 328 9.93 20.47 13.47
CA LEU A 328 8.81 20.62 12.55
C LEU A 328 9.28 20.76 11.09
N LEU A 329 10.42 21.43 10.86
CA LEU A 329 10.97 21.60 9.52
C LEU A 329 11.69 20.34 9.03
N THR A 330 12.61 19.79 9.81
CA THR A 330 13.52 18.70 9.39
C THR A 330 13.13 17.30 9.84
N GLY A 331 12.22 17.20 10.80
CA GLY A 331 11.94 15.99 11.57
C GLY A 331 12.91 15.77 12.72
N TYR A 332 12.57 14.81 13.58
CA TYR A 332 13.42 14.27 14.64
C TYR A 332 14.49 13.30 14.10
N GLY A 333 14.44 12.96 12.81
CA GLY A 333 15.31 11.98 12.16
C GLY A 333 14.71 10.59 12.11
N ALA A 334 15.09 9.82 11.09
CA ALA A 334 14.65 8.43 10.92
C ALA A 334 14.91 7.62 12.21
N GLY A 335 13.89 6.92 12.70
CA GLY A 335 13.90 6.12 13.92
C GLY A 335 13.52 6.85 15.21
N ASN A 336 13.38 8.18 15.20
CA ASN A 336 13.16 8.99 16.41
C ASN A 336 11.67 9.35 16.67
N ILE A 337 10.72 8.53 16.21
CA ILE A 337 9.29 8.77 16.45
C ILE A 337 8.98 8.68 17.96
N ALA A 338 9.67 7.80 18.70
CA ALA A 338 9.51 7.67 20.14
C ALA A 338 9.92 8.97 20.86
N ASP A 339 11.05 9.57 20.50
CA ASP A 339 11.48 10.86 21.07
C ASP A 339 10.53 12.00 20.75
N ALA A 340 10.00 12.06 19.51
CA ALA A 340 8.94 13.00 19.16
C ALA A 340 7.70 12.81 20.04
N THR A 341 7.33 11.56 20.31
CA THR A 341 6.20 11.20 21.17
C THR A 341 6.43 11.64 22.62
N HIS A 342 7.61 11.35 23.17
CA HIS A 342 7.98 11.74 24.54
C HIS A 342 8.02 13.26 24.70
N ALA A 343 8.60 13.99 23.74
CA ALA A 343 8.66 15.44 23.77
C ALA A 343 7.26 16.08 23.72
N GLY A 344 6.32 15.46 23.01
CA GLY A 344 4.95 15.93 22.85
C GLY A 344 3.96 15.49 23.92
N SER A 345 4.34 14.59 24.83
CA SER A 345 3.41 13.84 25.67
C SER A 345 2.52 14.72 26.55
N ASP A 346 3.06 15.70 27.29
CA ASP A 346 2.21 16.54 28.15
C ASP A 346 1.31 17.50 27.35
N LEU A 347 1.77 17.97 26.18
CA LEU A 347 0.92 18.79 25.31
C LEU A 347 -0.22 17.95 24.74
N ALA A 348 0.06 16.73 24.29
CA ALA A 348 -0.95 15.79 23.82
C ALA A 348 -1.95 15.45 24.93
N ALA A 349 -1.47 15.12 26.14
CA ALA A 349 -2.32 14.86 27.30
C ALA A 349 -3.17 16.08 27.66
N GLY A 350 -2.59 17.28 27.70
CA GLY A 350 -3.31 18.52 27.98
C GLY A 350 -4.39 18.83 26.93
N LEU A 351 -4.13 18.57 25.66
CA LEU A 351 -5.12 18.70 24.59
C LEU A 351 -6.27 17.70 24.76
N LEU A 352 -5.97 16.44 25.07
CA LEU A 352 -6.99 15.42 25.35
C LEU A 352 -7.86 15.83 26.56
N THR A 353 -7.25 16.31 27.64
CA THR A 353 -7.98 16.85 28.80
C THR A 353 -8.87 18.03 28.41
N SER A 354 -8.39 18.95 27.55
CA SER A 354 -9.17 20.10 27.08
C SER A 354 -10.40 19.68 26.26
N LEU A 355 -10.30 18.55 25.56
CA LEU A 355 -11.39 17.91 24.81
C LEU A 355 -12.29 17.03 25.69
N ARG A 356 -12.01 16.94 27.00
CA ARG A 356 -12.72 16.10 27.98
C ARG A 356 -12.65 14.61 27.65
N LEU A 357 -11.49 14.15 27.19
CA LEU A 357 -11.23 12.76 26.84
C LEU A 357 -10.34 12.08 27.90
N ASP A 358 -10.47 10.75 28.06
CA ASP A 358 -9.69 9.94 28.99
C ASP A 358 -8.21 9.88 28.60
N THR A 359 -7.35 10.40 29.48
CA THR A 359 -5.91 10.47 29.27
C THR A 359 -5.13 9.30 29.87
N ALA A 360 -5.77 8.38 30.60
CA ALA A 360 -5.07 7.30 31.31
C ALA A 360 -4.29 6.40 30.34
N ALA A 361 -5.00 5.77 29.39
CA ALA A 361 -4.37 4.90 28.39
C ALA A 361 -3.39 5.64 27.46
N PRO A 362 -3.71 6.84 26.92
CA PRO A 362 -2.75 7.62 26.14
C PRO A 362 -1.45 7.94 26.88
N SER A 363 -1.54 8.42 28.13
CA SER A 363 -0.37 8.82 28.91
C SER A 363 0.53 7.62 29.24
N GLU A 364 -0.08 6.48 29.59
CA GLU A 364 0.65 5.24 29.83
C GLU A 364 1.28 4.69 28.55
N TRP A 365 0.64 4.85 27.40
CA TRP A 365 1.23 4.49 26.12
C TRP A 365 2.41 5.41 25.79
N TYR A 366 2.25 6.73 25.88
CA TYR A 366 3.32 7.69 25.60
C TYR A 366 4.57 7.39 26.43
N ALA A 367 4.42 7.03 27.71
CA ALA A 367 5.54 6.75 28.59
C ALA A 367 6.28 5.42 28.33
N ARG A 368 5.63 4.46 27.63
CA ARG A 368 6.17 3.10 27.42
C ARG A 368 6.76 2.87 26.04
N MET A 369 6.54 3.78 25.09
CA MET A 369 7.03 3.57 23.74
C MET A 369 8.54 3.68 23.68
N THR A 370 9.14 2.78 22.90
CA THR A 370 10.58 2.78 22.63
C THR A 370 10.80 2.92 21.13
N PRO A 371 12.01 3.24 20.66
CA PRO A 371 12.29 3.29 19.22
C PRO A 371 11.89 2.02 18.47
N ASP A 372 11.97 0.84 19.09
CA ASP A 372 11.65 -0.45 18.46
C ASP A 372 10.16 -0.82 18.52
N THR A 373 9.41 -0.17 19.41
CA THR A 373 8.01 -0.48 19.70
C THR A 373 7.06 0.64 19.34
N ILE A 374 7.52 1.81 18.90
CA ILE A 374 6.65 2.93 18.52
C ILE A 374 5.96 2.66 17.18
N TRP A 375 4.70 3.10 17.07
CA TRP A 375 3.94 3.14 15.82
C TRP A 375 2.92 4.28 15.89
N THR A 376 2.45 4.76 14.75
CA THR A 376 1.42 5.82 14.69
C THR A 376 0.17 5.40 13.93
N MET A 377 0.22 4.26 13.23
CA MET A 377 -0.82 3.80 12.29
C MET A 377 -1.11 4.78 11.13
N SER A 378 -0.25 5.78 10.93
CA SER A 378 -0.41 6.84 9.93
C SER A 378 0.96 7.16 9.31
N ALA A 379 1.14 6.84 8.03
CA ALA A 379 2.40 7.13 7.36
C ALA A 379 2.72 8.62 7.39
N TYR A 380 1.72 9.51 7.35
CA TYR A 380 1.98 10.96 7.44
C TYR A 380 2.51 11.38 8.79
N THR A 381 1.94 10.84 9.87
CA THR A 381 2.39 11.17 11.22
C THR A 381 3.83 10.69 11.41
N SER A 382 4.11 9.43 11.07
CA SER A 382 5.46 8.88 11.16
C SER A 382 6.42 9.64 10.24
N PHE A 383 6.03 9.94 9.00
CA PHE A 383 6.91 10.62 8.04
C PHE A 383 7.20 12.06 8.44
N LEU A 384 6.21 12.78 8.98
CA LEU A 384 6.42 14.12 9.54
C LEU A 384 7.30 14.08 10.78
N ALA A 385 7.09 13.11 11.67
CA ALA A 385 7.93 12.95 12.86
C ALA A 385 9.39 12.72 12.48
N GLU A 386 9.66 11.90 11.46
CA GLU A 386 11.02 11.55 11.04
C GLU A 386 11.69 12.59 10.15
N TYR A 387 10.97 13.16 9.17
CA TYR A 387 11.57 13.98 8.09
C TYR A 387 10.99 15.40 7.99
N GLY A 388 10.05 15.75 8.86
CA GLY A 388 9.46 17.08 8.96
C GLY A 388 8.66 17.51 7.73
N VAL A 389 8.21 18.76 7.77
CA VAL A 389 7.43 19.38 6.69
C VAL A 389 8.26 19.51 5.42
N VAL A 390 9.57 19.72 5.51
CA VAL A 390 10.45 19.80 4.33
C VAL A 390 10.48 18.47 3.59
N GLY A 391 10.64 17.35 4.29
CA GLY A 391 10.59 16.02 3.70
C GLY A 391 9.23 15.75 3.03
N LEU A 392 8.13 16.05 3.73
CA LEU A 392 6.78 15.80 3.20
C LEU A 392 6.48 16.68 1.98
N ALA A 393 6.84 17.96 2.03
CA ALA A 393 6.69 18.89 0.91
C ALA A 393 7.53 18.45 -0.29
N LEU A 394 8.76 17.95 -0.06
CA LEU A 394 9.58 17.37 -1.10
C LEU A 394 8.89 16.16 -1.74
N ALA A 395 8.35 15.22 -0.95
CA ALA A 395 7.64 14.06 -1.48
C ALA A 395 6.43 14.45 -2.34
N ILE A 396 5.58 15.37 -1.86
CA ILE A 396 4.43 15.89 -2.59
C ILE A 396 4.86 16.58 -3.88
N TRP A 397 5.89 17.43 -3.80
CA TRP A 397 6.44 18.14 -4.96
C TRP A 397 6.97 17.16 -6.01
N LEU A 398 7.68 16.11 -5.60
CA LEU A 398 8.21 15.08 -6.50
C LEU A 398 7.09 14.33 -7.22
N ILE A 399 6.03 13.95 -6.51
CA ILE A 399 4.85 13.30 -7.12
C ILE A 399 4.19 14.27 -8.12
N ALA A 400 3.91 15.50 -7.70
CA ALA A 400 3.24 16.51 -8.54
C ALA A 400 4.07 16.86 -9.79
N ARG A 401 5.39 16.99 -9.63
CA ARG A 401 6.32 17.19 -10.73
C ARG A 401 6.32 16.00 -11.68
N HIS A 402 6.45 14.78 -11.17
CA HIS A 402 6.43 13.56 -11.99
C HIS A 402 5.13 13.42 -12.78
N LEU A 403 3.98 13.75 -12.16
CA LEU A 403 2.68 13.81 -12.85
C LEU A 403 2.65 14.86 -13.96
N THR A 404 3.22 16.05 -13.71
CA THR A 404 3.26 17.16 -14.66
C THR A 404 4.17 16.86 -15.85
N ASP A 405 5.39 16.39 -15.58
CA ASP A 405 6.39 16.05 -16.60
C ASP A 405 5.89 14.95 -17.54
N ARG A 406 5.05 14.03 -17.03
CA ARG A 406 4.43 12.95 -17.79
C ARG A 406 3.04 13.30 -18.35
N ARG A 407 2.57 14.55 -18.18
CA ARG A 407 1.23 15.04 -18.61
C ARG A 407 0.08 14.14 -18.14
N ALA A 408 0.22 13.61 -16.92
CA ALA A 408 -0.65 12.58 -16.39
C ALA A 408 -1.80 13.09 -15.53
N TRP A 409 -2.11 14.39 -15.57
CA TRP A 409 -3.23 15.04 -14.88
C TRP A 409 -4.59 14.69 -15.51
N ASN A 410 -4.89 13.40 -15.62
CA ASN A 410 -6.20 12.91 -15.99
C ASN A 410 -7.00 12.55 -14.75
N LYS A 411 -8.31 12.43 -14.95
CA LYS A 411 -9.27 12.18 -13.88
C LYS A 411 -8.99 10.89 -13.09
N THR A 412 -8.60 9.81 -13.77
CA THR A 412 -8.28 8.52 -13.12
C THR A 412 -7.05 8.67 -12.23
N THR A 413 -6.00 9.34 -12.71
CA THR A 413 -4.78 9.57 -11.93
C THR A 413 -5.02 10.47 -10.71
N ILE A 414 -5.85 11.51 -10.83
CA ILE A 414 -6.23 12.36 -9.69
C ILE A 414 -7.03 11.56 -8.65
N CYS A 415 -8.02 10.77 -9.11
CA CYS A 415 -8.81 9.90 -8.23
C CYS A 415 -7.93 8.85 -7.54
N TRP A 416 -6.97 8.28 -8.27
CA TRP A 416 -6.00 7.34 -7.72
C TRP A 416 -5.09 8.00 -6.69
N PHE A 417 -4.53 9.17 -6.99
CA PHE A 417 -3.70 9.90 -6.02
C PHE A 417 -4.48 10.24 -4.75
N ALA A 418 -5.72 10.74 -4.88
CA ALA A 418 -6.58 11.02 -3.72
C ALA A 418 -6.88 9.77 -2.88
N LEU A 419 -7.09 8.63 -3.54
CA LEU A 419 -7.30 7.34 -2.86
C LEU A 419 -6.04 6.89 -2.11
N VAL A 420 -4.86 6.97 -2.74
CA VAL A 420 -3.59 6.67 -2.07
C VAL A 420 -3.39 7.60 -0.88
N VAL A 421 -3.67 8.90 -1.06
CA VAL A 421 -3.53 9.87 0.02
C VAL A 421 -4.39 9.47 1.21
N TYR A 422 -5.65 9.11 0.98
CA TYR A 422 -6.57 8.65 2.01
C TYR A 422 -6.10 7.38 2.72
N LEU A 423 -5.64 6.37 1.97
CA LEU A 423 -5.25 5.07 2.55
C LEU A 423 -4.05 5.21 3.50
N TYR A 424 -3.07 6.05 3.16
CA TYR A 424 -1.88 6.29 4.00
C TYR A 424 -2.14 7.13 5.26
N ILE A 425 -3.35 7.70 5.43
CA ILE A 425 -3.76 8.26 6.72
C ILE A 425 -3.85 7.15 7.78
N GLN A 426 -4.07 5.91 7.34
CA GLN A 426 -4.48 4.80 8.19
C GLN A 426 -3.62 3.56 8.00
N PHE A 427 -2.46 3.77 7.38
CA PHE A 427 -1.48 2.75 7.07
C PHE A 427 -0.10 3.41 7.14
N GLU A 428 0.85 2.75 7.80
CA GLU A 428 2.16 3.32 8.12
C GLU A 428 3.30 2.83 7.19
N GLY A 429 3.15 1.67 6.56
CA GLY A 429 4.24 1.01 5.84
C GLY A 429 4.72 1.72 4.56
N TYR A 430 5.84 2.44 4.61
CA TYR A 430 6.35 3.16 3.43
C TYR A 430 6.67 2.26 2.23
N ALA A 431 7.09 1.02 2.47
CA ALA A 431 7.47 0.08 1.41
C ALA A 431 6.29 -0.48 0.61
N PHE A 432 5.05 -0.15 0.98
CA PHE A 432 3.88 -0.72 0.36
C PHE A 432 3.72 -0.27 -1.10
N ALA A 433 3.22 -1.18 -1.94
CA ALA A 433 3.28 -1.04 -3.40
C ALA A 433 2.44 0.12 -3.99
N ALA A 434 1.56 0.76 -3.22
CA ALA A 434 0.60 1.74 -3.72
C ALA A 434 1.24 3.00 -4.36
N ILE A 435 2.23 3.62 -3.70
CA ILE A 435 2.96 4.77 -4.26
C ILE A 435 3.86 4.34 -5.42
N PRO A 436 4.71 3.29 -5.29
CA PRO A 436 5.51 2.77 -6.40
C PRO A 436 4.67 2.46 -7.65
N LEU A 437 3.51 1.82 -7.48
CA LEU A 437 2.60 1.49 -8.57
C LEU A 437 2.03 2.74 -9.26
N LEU A 438 1.67 3.78 -8.50
CA LEU A 438 1.20 5.05 -9.05
C LEU A 438 2.31 5.74 -9.88
N VAL A 439 3.50 5.87 -9.30
CA VAL A 439 4.67 6.50 -9.94
C VAL A 439 5.04 5.75 -11.23
N TRP A 440 5.06 4.42 -11.16
CA TRP A 440 5.34 3.56 -12.31
C TRP A 440 4.27 3.71 -13.39
N ALA A 441 2.99 3.58 -13.04
CA ALA A 441 1.89 3.60 -14.00
C ALA A 441 1.76 4.93 -14.75
N VAL A 442 2.00 6.04 -14.06
CA VAL A 442 2.07 7.39 -14.66
C VAL A 442 3.17 7.47 -15.72
N SER A 443 4.29 6.80 -15.50
CA SER A 443 5.39 6.76 -16.47
C SER A 443 5.09 5.91 -17.72
N MET A 444 4.10 5.03 -17.63
CA MET A 444 3.69 4.09 -18.68
C MET A 444 2.52 4.57 -19.54
N GLN A 445 2.16 5.86 -19.50
CA GLN A 445 0.98 6.43 -20.17
C GLN A 445 1.04 6.44 -21.72
N TYR A 446 1.14 5.25 -22.30
CA TYR A 446 0.45 4.85 -23.53
C TYR A 446 -0.87 4.10 -23.26
N GLY A 447 -1.32 3.95 -22.00
CA GLY A 447 -2.43 3.04 -21.63
C GLY A 447 -3.69 3.63 -21.00
N LEU A 448 -3.72 4.92 -20.65
CA LEU A 448 -4.89 5.54 -19.98
C LEU A 448 -5.72 6.45 -20.91
N ASN A 449 -5.34 6.53 -22.18
CA ASN A 449 -6.06 7.31 -23.19
C ASN A 449 -6.46 6.40 -24.37
N PRO A 450 -7.73 6.02 -24.53
CA PRO A 450 -8.18 5.17 -25.64
C PRO A 450 -7.98 5.82 -27.03
N ALA A 451 -7.75 7.13 -27.09
CA ALA A 451 -7.55 7.87 -28.33
C ALA A 451 -6.16 7.70 -28.98
N HIS A 452 -5.14 7.20 -28.27
CA HIS A 452 -3.79 7.04 -28.82
C HIS A 452 -3.41 5.59 -29.15
N ALA A 453 -4.17 4.60 -28.68
CA ALA A 453 -3.96 3.20 -29.07
C ALA A 453 -4.28 2.95 -30.57
N ALA A 454 -5.12 3.79 -31.19
CA ALA A 454 -5.43 3.70 -32.61
C ALA A 454 -4.30 4.18 -33.55
N GLY A 455 -3.32 4.92 -33.04
CA GLY A 455 -2.25 5.52 -33.87
C GLY A 455 -1.02 4.65 -34.07
N MET A 456 -0.85 3.57 -33.29
CA MET A 456 0.38 2.75 -33.31
C MET A 456 0.20 1.39 -34.00
N GLY A 457 -0.97 1.10 -34.56
CA GLY A 457 -1.26 -0.12 -35.33
C GLY A 457 -1.19 0.02 -36.85
N ALA A 458 -0.91 1.22 -37.39
CA ALA A 458 -1.03 1.51 -38.82
C ALA A 458 0.28 2.02 -39.46
N GLY A 459 1.44 1.78 -38.84
CA GLY A 459 2.73 2.32 -39.29
C GLY A 459 3.82 1.26 -39.47
N SER A 460 3.54 0.15 -40.16
CA SER A 460 4.59 -0.78 -40.63
C SER A 460 4.10 -1.74 -41.73
N ALA A 461 3.27 -1.26 -42.65
CA ALA A 461 2.88 -2.05 -43.83
C ALA A 461 2.67 -1.14 -45.05
N ALA A 462 3.74 -0.50 -45.51
CA ALA A 462 3.82 0.04 -46.86
C ALA A 462 5.29 0.24 -47.23
N VAL A 463 5.76 -0.53 -48.22
CA VAL A 463 6.73 -0.21 -49.29
C VAL A 463 7.41 -1.52 -49.71
N SER A 464 6.81 -2.16 -50.72
CA SER A 464 7.49 -3.03 -51.69
C SER A 464 6.47 -3.49 -52.74
N THR A 465 5.96 -2.55 -53.52
CA THR A 465 5.29 -2.83 -54.79
C THR A 465 6.29 -2.58 -55.92
N THR A 466 7.14 -3.57 -56.20
CA THR A 466 7.76 -3.68 -57.53
C THR A 466 6.75 -4.30 -58.47
N ALA A 467 6.27 -3.47 -59.39
CA ALA A 467 5.50 -3.86 -60.55
C ALA A 467 6.31 -4.83 -61.42
N SER A 468 5.68 -5.92 -61.83
CA SER A 468 5.96 -6.58 -63.11
C SER A 468 4.65 -7.06 -63.69
N ALA A 469 4.29 -6.49 -64.84
CA ALA A 469 3.18 -6.90 -65.66
C ALA A 469 3.69 -7.16 -67.09
N LYS A 470 3.15 -8.23 -67.69
CA LYS A 470 3.27 -8.69 -69.10
C LYS A 470 4.57 -9.46 -69.38
N ARG A 471 4.56 -10.69 -69.90
CA ARG A 471 3.61 -11.44 -70.75
C ARG A 471 3.39 -12.86 -70.25
#